data_AF-A0A2U1P1N8-F1
#
_entry.id   AF-A0A2U1P1N8-F1
#
_cell.length_a   1.000
_cell.length_b   1.000
_cell.length_c   1.000
_cell.angle_alpha   90.00
_cell.angle_beta   90.00
_cell.angle_gamma   90.00
#
_symmetry.space_group_name_H-M   'P 1'
#
loop_
_entity.id
_entity.type
_entity.pdbx_description
1 polymer ?
#
loop_
_entity_poly.entity_id
_entity_poly.type
_entity_poly.pdbx_seq_one_letter_code
_entity_poly.pdbx_strand_id
1 'polypeptide(L)'
;MKDNENNKKNKKVNKFKNNKTRLGGKSGGLSLHAFANAKSKNDGYNPALIKKQREFYKNAKYVNKYKKIQKQPDQGEGSSQATKSIEGRSENRENGETSQRKQKNGKKIAYSLNEIYNKKREEDDKARKEKEAIIQAKKEVIDKSQARRKAQRENMFKRTRSGQPVMKYRIEHLLQTIQGSNK
;
A
#
# COMPACT_ATOMS: atom_id res chain seq x y z
N MET A 1 21.06 -62.38 -2.56
CA MET A 1 19.92 -62.64 -3.46
C MET A 1 18.67 -62.65 -2.58
N LYS A 2 17.79 -61.65 -2.71
CA LYS A 2 16.38 -61.79 -3.17
C LYS A 2 15.52 -62.59 -2.16
N ASP A 3 14.43 -62.15 -1.55
CA ASP A 3 13.36 -61.17 -1.86
C ASP A 3 12.70 -60.71 -0.54
N ASN A 4 12.35 -59.43 -0.32
CA ASN A 4 11.08 -58.79 -0.69
C ASN A 4 9.83 -59.44 -0.05
N GLU A 5 9.20 -58.80 0.94
CA GLU A 5 7.75 -58.53 0.92
C GLU A 5 7.26 -57.58 2.04
N ASN A 6 6.98 -56.36 1.59
CA ASN A 6 5.90 -55.46 1.98
C ASN A 6 4.89 -55.94 3.05
N ASN A 7 4.70 -55.12 4.09
CA ASN A 7 3.32 -54.81 4.50
C ASN A 7 3.10 -53.34 4.85
N LYS A 8 2.01 -52.83 4.28
CA LYS A 8 1.66 -51.42 4.10
C LYS A 8 0.90 -50.89 5.32
N LYS A 9 1.26 -49.67 5.70
CA LYS A 9 0.37 -48.54 6.04
C LYS A 9 -0.67 -48.75 7.14
N ASN A 10 -0.48 -48.04 8.26
CA ASN A 10 -1.56 -47.24 8.84
C ASN A 10 -1.01 -46.14 9.79
N LYS A 11 -0.75 -44.95 9.25
CA LYS A 11 -0.75 -43.70 10.03
C LYS A 11 -1.53 -42.65 9.26
N LYS A 12 -2.86 -42.69 9.39
CA LYS A 12 -3.73 -41.56 9.04
C LYS A 12 -3.48 -40.44 10.06
N VAL A 13 -2.48 -39.59 9.81
CA VAL A 13 -2.36 -38.32 10.54
C VAL A 13 -3.17 -37.29 9.77
N ASN A 14 -4.42 -37.10 10.20
CA ASN A 14 -5.25 -35.97 9.81
C ASN A 14 -4.55 -34.66 10.19
N LYS A 15 -3.81 -34.04 9.25
CA LYS A 15 -3.32 -32.66 9.37
C LYS A 15 -4.24 -31.72 8.57
N PHE A 16 -5.45 -31.52 9.07
CA PHE A 16 -6.26 -30.35 8.73
C PHE A 16 -6.57 -29.57 10.01
N LYS A 17 -5.56 -28.84 10.52
CA LYS A 17 -5.76 -27.77 11.51
C LYS A 17 -4.78 -26.63 11.25
N ASN A 18 -4.81 -26.06 10.05
CA ASN A 18 -4.14 -24.80 9.79
C ASN A 18 -5.25 -23.77 9.60
N ASN A 19 -5.61 -23.04 10.66
CA ASN A 19 -6.32 -21.73 10.65
C ASN A 19 -6.64 -21.23 12.08
N LYS A 20 -5.69 -21.31 13.05
CA LYS A 20 -5.93 -20.76 14.41
C LYS A 20 -4.78 -19.96 15.02
N THR A 21 -3.81 -19.52 14.22
CA THR A 21 -2.78 -18.58 14.70
C THR A 21 -2.85 -17.31 13.88
N ARG A 22 -3.99 -16.62 13.97
CA ARG A 22 -3.98 -15.15 13.87
C ARG A 22 -3.21 -14.68 15.12
N LEU A 23 -2.37 -13.66 14.99
CA LEU A 23 -1.75 -13.00 16.15
C LEU A 23 -2.87 -12.63 17.15
N GLY A 24 -2.93 -13.34 18.29
CA GLY A 24 -3.97 -13.17 19.31
C GLY A 24 -5.04 -14.27 19.40
N GLY A 25 -4.69 -15.57 19.29
CA GLY A 25 -5.64 -16.68 19.49
C GLY A 25 -5.76 -17.16 20.95
N LYS A 26 -7.01 -17.22 21.45
CA LYS A 26 -7.64 -17.93 22.59
C LYS A 26 -6.95 -18.12 23.97
N SER A 27 -5.67 -17.86 24.19
CA SER A 27 -5.06 -17.92 25.53
C SER A 27 -3.75 -17.13 25.61
N GLY A 28 -3.85 -15.81 25.56
CA GLY A 28 -2.70 -14.91 25.67
C GLY A 28 -2.54 -14.06 24.42
N GLY A 29 -2.92 -12.79 24.55
CA GLY A 29 -2.39 -11.75 23.69
C GLY A 29 -0.86 -11.72 23.77
N LEU A 30 -0.22 -10.94 22.90
CA LEU A 30 1.24 -10.74 22.97
C LEU A 30 1.64 -10.50 24.42
N SER A 31 2.53 -11.33 24.97
CA SER A 31 2.97 -11.19 26.35
C SER A 31 3.59 -9.79 26.54
N LEU A 32 3.56 -9.25 27.76
CA LEU A 32 4.22 -7.97 28.07
C LEU A 32 5.69 -7.99 27.62
N HIS A 33 6.33 -9.15 27.72
CA HIS A 33 7.66 -9.41 27.21
C HIS A 33 7.77 -9.28 25.67
N ALA A 34 6.77 -9.72 24.91
CA ALA A 34 6.72 -9.53 23.46
C ALA A 34 6.52 -8.05 23.08
N PHE A 35 5.72 -7.28 23.84
CA PHE A 35 5.58 -5.84 23.62
C PHE A 35 6.85 -5.07 23.99
N ALA A 36 7.50 -5.40 25.10
CA ALA A 36 8.77 -4.81 25.51
C ALA A 36 9.87 -5.09 24.48
N ASN A 37 9.89 -6.32 23.93
CA ASN A 37 10.89 -6.72 22.94
C ASN A 37 10.55 -6.37 21.48
N ALA A 38 9.34 -5.91 21.18
CA ALA A 38 8.96 -5.52 19.81
C ALA A 38 9.76 -4.32 19.29
N LYS A 39 10.33 -3.50 20.17
CA LYS A 39 11.18 -2.35 19.82
C LYS A 39 12.67 -2.58 20.07
N SER A 40 13.05 -3.62 20.81
CA SER A 40 14.45 -3.86 21.22
C SER A 40 15.22 -4.79 20.28
N LYS A 41 14.51 -5.57 19.45
CA LYS A 41 15.16 -6.36 18.42
C LYS A 41 15.56 -5.47 17.25
N ASN A 42 16.85 -5.34 17.02
CA ASN A 42 17.41 -4.89 15.75
C ASN A 42 17.16 -6.00 14.71
N ASP A 43 15.88 -6.33 14.47
CA ASP A 43 15.46 -7.17 13.37
C ASP A 43 15.90 -6.39 12.13
N GLY A 44 16.87 -6.92 11.39
CA GLY A 44 17.50 -6.29 10.21
C GLY A 44 16.47 -5.96 9.12
N TYR A 45 15.63 -4.98 9.40
CA TYR A 45 14.42 -4.66 8.69
C TYR A 45 14.81 -3.91 7.45
N ASN A 46 14.97 -4.68 6.37
CA ASN A 46 15.23 -4.13 5.06
C ASN A 46 13.91 -4.12 4.26
N PRO A 47 13.26 -2.95 4.10
CA PRO A 47 11.99 -2.87 3.40
C PRO A 47 12.10 -3.31 1.93
N ALA A 48 13.28 -3.17 1.30
CA ALA A 48 13.50 -3.59 -0.07
C ALA A 48 13.49 -5.13 -0.22
N LEU A 49 14.10 -5.85 0.72
CA LEU A 49 14.10 -7.33 0.72
C LEU A 49 12.69 -7.88 0.95
N ILE A 50 11.97 -7.30 1.90
CA ILE A 50 10.58 -7.69 2.21
C ILE A 50 9.68 -7.45 0.99
N LYS A 51 9.82 -6.29 0.32
CA LYS A 51 9.09 -5.99 -0.91
C LYS A 51 9.42 -7.00 -2.01
N LYS A 52 10.70 -7.30 -2.23
CA LYS A 52 11.17 -8.29 -3.22
C LYS A 52 10.55 -9.67 -2.98
N GLN A 53 10.54 -10.14 -1.73
CA GLN A 53 9.97 -11.44 -1.37
C GLN A 53 8.45 -11.49 -1.60
N ARG A 54 7.73 -10.40 -1.26
CA ARG A 54 6.28 -10.29 -1.51
C ARG A 54 5.95 -10.35 -3.00
N GLU A 55 6.67 -9.57 -3.80
CA GLU A 55 6.48 -9.56 -5.27
C GLU A 55 6.84 -10.90 -5.88
N PHE A 56 7.95 -11.54 -5.46
CA PHE A 56 8.31 -12.88 -5.93
C PHE A 56 7.19 -13.90 -5.69
N TYR A 57 6.62 -13.91 -4.48
CA TYR A 57 5.52 -14.81 -4.15
C TYR A 57 4.25 -14.51 -4.94
N LYS A 58 3.93 -13.23 -5.14
CA LYS A 58 2.78 -12.79 -5.95
C LYS A 58 2.95 -13.22 -7.41
N ASN A 59 4.14 -13.06 -7.97
CA ASN A 59 4.48 -13.46 -9.33
C ASN A 59 4.43 -14.98 -9.49
N ALA A 60 4.99 -15.73 -8.54
CA ALA A 60 4.90 -17.20 -8.54
C ALA A 60 3.45 -17.69 -8.55
N LYS A 61 2.55 -17.03 -7.80
CA LYS A 61 1.11 -17.33 -7.85
C LYS A 61 0.51 -17.09 -9.23
N TYR A 62 0.81 -15.96 -9.87
CA TYR A 62 0.29 -15.66 -11.20
C TYR A 62 0.84 -16.60 -12.26
N VAL A 63 2.12 -16.92 -12.23
CA VAL A 63 2.75 -17.91 -13.13
C VAL A 63 2.08 -19.28 -12.94
N ASN A 64 1.84 -19.72 -11.72
CA ASN A 64 1.15 -20.98 -11.46
C ASN A 64 -0.31 -20.96 -11.94
N LYS A 65 -1.02 -19.85 -11.76
CA LYS A 65 -2.38 -19.68 -12.29
C LYS A 65 -2.39 -19.75 -13.82
N TYR A 66 -1.47 -19.05 -14.48
CA TYR A 66 -1.32 -19.06 -15.93
C TYR A 66 -0.97 -20.45 -16.46
N LYS A 67 0.01 -21.13 -15.84
CA LYS A 67 0.38 -22.52 -16.19
C LYS A 67 -0.79 -23.48 -16.03
N LYS A 68 -1.68 -23.29 -15.05
CA LYS A 68 -2.89 -24.10 -14.92
C LYS A 68 -3.87 -23.88 -16.07
N ILE A 69 -4.05 -22.64 -16.50
CA ILE A 69 -4.91 -22.28 -17.64
C ILE A 69 -4.31 -22.82 -18.94
N GLN A 70 -3.01 -22.66 -19.15
CA GLN A 70 -2.30 -23.17 -20.34
C GLN A 70 -2.22 -24.69 -20.43
N LYS A 71 -2.27 -25.41 -19.30
CA LYS A 71 -2.35 -26.87 -19.25
C LYS A 71 -3.76 -27.41 -19.48
N GLN A 72 -4.74 -26.54 -19.68
CA GLN A 72 -6.08 -26.89 -20.13
C GLN A 72 -6.26 -26.46 -21.61
N PRO A 73 -5.44 -26.93 -22.58
CA PRO A 73 -5.90 -26.94 -23.96
C PRO A 73 -6.77 -28.20 -24.14
N ASP A 74 -7.99 -28.02 -24.64
CA ASP A 74 -8.85 -29.08 -25.17
C ASP A 74 -9.38 -30.15 -24.19
N GLN A 75 -10.07 -29.72 -23.14
CA GLN A 75 -11.31 -30.41 -22.77
C GLN A 75 -12.47 -29.44 -22.77
N GLY A 76 -13.13 -29.36 -23.92
CA GLY A 76 -14.56 -29.10 -24.07
C GLY A 76 -15.04 -27.72 -23.67
N GLU A 77 -15.57 -27.01 -24.65
CA GLU A 77 -16.72 -26.13 -24.42
C GLU A 77 -17.73 -26.85 -23.51
N GLY A 78 -17.90 -26.36 -22.28
CA GLY A 78 -18.87 -26.91 -21.31
C GLY A 78 -18.29 -27.36 -19.96
N SER A 79 -17.69 -26.46 -19.19
CA SER A 79 -17.64 -26.65 -17.73
C SER A 79 -17.58 -25.32 -16.96
N SER A 80 -18.59 -24.49 -17.22
CA SER A 80 -19.09 -23.59 -16.18
C SER A 80 -19.90 -24.43 -15.20
N GLN A 81 -19.24 -25.14 -14.27
CA GLN A 81 -19.76 -25.46 -12.93
C GLN A 81 -18.83 -26.41 -12.16
N ALA A 82 -17.95 -25.82 -11.35
CA ALA A 82 -17.55 -26.42 -10.07
C ALA A 82 -18.34 -25.75 -8.93
N THR A 83 -19.67 -25.76 -9.06
CA THR A 83 -20.58 -25.84 -7.92
C THR A 83 -21.46 -27.04 -8.20
N LYS A 84 -21.15 -28.16 -7.53
CA LYS A 84 -21.80 -29.46 -7.65
C LYS A 84 -23.33 -29.34 -7.60
N SER A 85 -23.97 -29.48 -8.75
CA SER A 85 -25.31 -30.03 -8.90
C SER A 85 -25.22 -31.53 -8.63
N ILE A 86 -25.92 -32.00 -7.60
CA ILE A 86 -26.16 -33.42 -7.33
C ILE A 86 -27.57 -33.70 -7.84
N GLU A 87 -27.66 -34.41 -8.96
CA GLU A 87 -28.87 -34.99 -9.56
C GLU A 87 -28.86 -36.48 -9.16
N GLY A 88 -29.93 -37.16 -8.73
CA GLY A 88 -31.29 -36.81 -8.39
C GLY A 88 -31.93 -38.02 -7.68
N ARG A 89 -32.92 -37.75 -6.82
CA ARG A 89 -34.11 -38.57 -6.48
C ARG A 89 -34.57 -38.25 -5.05
N SER A 90 -35.35 -37.19 -4.94
CA SER A 90 -36.52 -37.18 -4.06
C SER A 90 -37.49 -36.14 -4.62
N GLU A 91 -38.59 -36.65 -5.15
CA GLU A 91 -39.79 -35.88 -5.45
C GLU A 91 -40.12 -34.98 -4.26
N ASN A 92 -40.27 -33.68 -4.49
CA ASN A 92 -41.28 -32.89 -3.80
C ASN A 92 -41.47 -31.57 -4.54
N ARG A 93 -42.68 -31.46 -5.08
CA ARG A 93 -43.33 -30.21 -5.46
C ARG A 93 -43.33 -29.29 -4.23
N GLU A 94 -43.06 -28.00 -4.43
CA GLU A 94 -43.93 -26.88 -3.98
C GLU A 94 -43.22 -25.52 -4.03
N ASN A 95 -43.97 -24.56 -4.55
CA ASN A 95 -43.95 -23.12 -4.31
C ASN A 95 -42.68 -22.31 -4.59
N GLY A 96 -42.74 -21.61 -5.73
CA GLY A 96 -41.92 -20.44 -5.99
C GLY A 96 -42.35 -19.25 -5.15
N GLU A 97 -41.55 -18.88 -4.15
CA GLU A 97 -41.78 -17.63 -3.40
C GLU A 97 -40.53 -17.15 -2.61
N THR A 98 -39.32 -17.22 -3.18
CA THR A 98 -38.11 -16.75 -2.44
C THR A 98 -37.13 -15.87 -3.22
N SER A 99 -37.44 -15.50 -4.47
CA SER A 99 -36.48 -14.77 -5.32
C SER A 99 -36.44 -13.24 -5.08
N GLN A 100 -37.53 -12.63 -4.60
CA GLN A 100 -37.60 -11.16 -4.50
C GLN A 100 -36.80 -10.54 -3.33
N ARG A 101 -36.55 -11.25 -2.22
CA ARG A 101 -35.80 -10.70 -1.07
C ARG A 101 -34.28 -10.57 -1.34
N LYS A 102 -33.70 -11.44 -2.20
CA LYS A 102 -32.26 -11.37 -2.52
C LYS A 102 -31.89 -10.19 -3.43
N GLN A 103 -32.78 -9.84 -4.37
CA GLN A 103 -32.59 -8.72 -5.31
C GLN A 103 -32.56 -7.34 -4.61
N LYS A 104 -33.39 -7.14 -3.57
CA LYS A 104 -33.42 -5.87 -2.81
C LYS A 104 -32.17 -5.65 -1.95
N ASN A 105 -31.55 -6.70 -1.42
CA ASN A 105 -30.35 -6.59 -0.59
C ASN A 105 -29.07 -6.33 -1.40
N GLY A 106 -28.96 -6.87 -2.62
CA GLY A 106 -27.81 -6.62 -3.51
C GLY A 106 -27.67 -5.15 -3.92
N LYS A 107 -28.79 -4.46 -4.16
CA LYS A 107 -28.80 -3.02 -4.51
C LYS A 107 -28.30 -2.14 -3.37
N LYS A 108 -28.63 -2.45 -2.11
CA LYS A 108 -28.15 -1.71 -0.93
C LYS A 108 -26.65 -1.89 -0.69
N ILE A 109 -26.12 -3.10 -0.93
CA ILE A 109 -24.68 -3.39 -0.81
C ILE A 109 -23.87 -2.69 -1.91
N ALA A 110 -24.39 -2.65 -3.15
CA ALA A 110 -23.77 -1.94 -4.26
C ALA A 110 -23.72 -0.41 -4.02
N TYR A 111 -24.78 0.16 -3.43
CA TYR A 111 -24.81 1.56 -3.04
C TYR A 111 -23.74 1.88 -1.97
N SER A 112 -23.59 1.00 -0.98
CA SER A 112 -22.58 1.12 0.07
C SER A 112 -21.13 1.04 -0.46
N LEU A 113 -20.85 0.21 -1.47
CA LEU A 113 -19.52 0.15 -2.09
C LEU A 113 -19.18 1.42 -2.86
N ASN A 114 -20.15 2.02 -3.56
CA ASN A 114 -19.97 3.28 -4.27
C ASN A 114 -19.71 4.44 -3.28
N GLU A 115 -20.44 4.46 -2.17
CA GLU A 115 -20.20 5.42 -1.08
C GLU A 115 -18.79 5.31 -0.49
N ILE A 116 -18.29 4.09 -0.26
CA ILE A 116 -16.91 3.87 0.25
C ILE A 116 -15.88 4.36 -0.76
N TYR A 117 -16.11 4.12 -2.05
CA TYR A 117 -15.21 4.56 -3.12
C TYR A 117 -15.15 6.09 -3.21
N ASN A 118 -16.31 6.76 -3.19
CA ASN A 118 -16.39 8.21 -3.25
C ASN A 118 -15.74 8.87 -2.03
N LYS A 119 -16.00 8.34 -0.82
CA LYS A 119 -15.35 8.82 0.42
C LYS A 119 -13.83 8.72 0.35
N LYS A 120 -13.30 7.58 -0.11
CA LYS A 120 -11.86 7.39 -0.26
C LYS A 120 -11.26 8.38 -1.27
N ARG A 121 -11.96 8.62 -2.38
CA ARG A 121 -11.52 9.58 -3.40
C ARG A 121 -11.50 11.01 -2.85
N GLU A 122 -12.52 11.41 -2.12
CA GLU A 122 -12.62 12.72 -1.48
C GLU A 122 -11.49 12.94 -0.45
N GLU A 123 -11.19 11.92 0.36
CA GLU A 123 -10.07 11.95 1.31
C GLU A 123 -8.72 12.07 0.61
N ASP A 124 -8.49 11.28 -0.45
CA ASP A 124 -7.25 11.33 -1.24
C ASP A 124 -7.10 12.70 -1.95
N ASP A 125 -8.17 13.25 -2.51
CA ASP A 125 -8.17 14.57 -3.15
C ASP A 125 -7.93 15.69 -2.14
N LYS A 126 -8.49 15.58 -0.93
CA LYS A 126 -8.21 16.53 0.17
C LYS A 126 -6.75 16.46 0.61
N ALA A 127 -6.20 15.26 0.78
CA ALA A 127 -4.79 15.07 1.13
C ALA A 127 -3.84 15.59 0.05
N ARG A 128 -4.21 15.52 -1.23
CA ARG A 128 -3.46 16.14 -2.33
C ARG A 128 -3.45 17.66 -2.22
N LYS A 129 -4.63 18.28 -2.03
CA LYS A 129 -4.76 19.73 -1.88
C LYS A 129 -3.97 20.27 -0.69
N GLU A 130 -4.01 19.59 0.46
CA GLU A 130 -3.24 19.99 1.65
C GLU A 130 -1.73 19.93 1.38
N LYS A 131 -1.24 18.88 0.71
CA LYS A 131 0.18 18.77 0.32
C LYS A 131 0.59 19.84 -0.69
N GLU A 132 -0.24 20.10 -1.70
CA GLU A 132 0.01 21.14 -2.69
C GLU A 132 0.07 22.52 -2.04
N ALA A 133 -0.82 22.82 -1.09
CA ALA A 133 -0.79 24.06 -0.33
C ALA A 133 0.51 24.23 0.47
N ILE A 134 0.99 23.17 1.13
CA ILE A 134 2.27 23.20 1.86
C ILE A 134 3.45 23.44 0.90
N ILE A 135 3.44 22.81 -0.27
CA ILE A 135 4.49 22.98 -1.28
C ILE A 135 4.47 24.41 -1.83
N GLN A 136 3.30 24.95 -2.13
CA GLN A 136 3.15 26.33 -2.60
C GLN A 136 3.64 27.34 -1.55
N ALA A 137 3.23 27.17 -0.29
CA ALA A 137 3.70 28.03 0.80
C ALA A 137 5.23 28.00 0.95
N LYS A 138 5.85 26.82 0.89
CA LYS A 138 7.32 26.68 0.89
C LYS A 138 7.97 27.36 -0.31
N LYS A 139 7.39 27.18 -1.49
CA LYS A 139 7.88 27.80 -2.73
C LYS A 139 7.84 29.32 -2.64
N GLU A 140 6.75 29.90 -2.17
CA GLU A 140 6.65 31.35 -1.97
C GLU A 140 7.67 31.89 -0.98
N VAL A 141 7.95 31.17 0.11
CA VAL A 141 8.99 31.58 1.08
C VAL A 141 10.36 31.59 0.41
N ILE A 142 10.68 30.54 -0.37
CA ILE A 142 11.93 30.46 -1.12
C ILE A 142 12.01 31.61 -2.14
N ASP A 143 10.98 31.81 -2.95
CA ASP A 143 10.94 32.84 -4.00
C ASP A 143 11.08 34.24 -3.40
N LYS A 144 10.42 34.54 -2.28
CA LYS A 144 10.58 35.81 -1.54
C LYS A 144 12.02 35.99 -1.05
N SER A 145 12.64 34.93 -0.50
CA SER A 145 14.03 34.99 -0.04
C SER A 145 15.02 35.17 -1.21
N GLN A 146 14.77 34.52 -2.34
CA GLN A 146 15.59 34.62 -3.54
C GLN A 146 15.45 36.00 -4.18
N ALA A 147 14.23 36.54 -4.27
CA ALA A 147 13.98 37.89 -4.76
C ALA A 147 14.73 38.95 -3.94
N ARG A 148 14.70 38.82 -2.59
CA ARG A 148 15.49 39.68 -1.69
C ARG A 148 16.98 39.59 -1.97
N ARG A 149 17.53 38.38 -2.07
CA ARG A 149 18.96 38.16 -2.40
C ARG A 149 19.32 38.75 -3.77
N LYS A 150 18.46 38.55 -4.78
CA LYS A 150 18.69 39.06 -6.15
C LYS A 150 18.72 40.59 -6.17
N ALA A 151 17.77 41.24 -5.51
CA ALA A 151 17.72 42.71 -5.43
C ALA A 151 18.95 43.29 -4.71
N GLN A 152 19.36 42.69 -3.58
CA GLN A 152 20.60 43.08 -2.89
C GLN A 152 21.82 42.92 -3.80
N ARG A 153 21.90 41.79 -4.51
CA ARG A 153 23.01 41.47 -5.41
C ARG A 153 23.09 42.42 -6.61
N GLU A 154 21.95 42.77 -7.19
CA GLU A 154 21.86 43.73 -8.30
C GLU A 154 22.41 45.10 -7.89
N ASN A 155 22.03 45.58 -6.70
CA ASN A 155 22.58 46.82 -6.15
C ASN A 155 24.10 46.75 -5.92
N MET A 156 24.62 45.61 -5.44
CA MET A 156 26.06 45.40 -5.27
C MET A 156 26.84 45.31 -6.60
N PHE A 157 26.20 44.86 -7.68
CA PHE A 157 26.83 44.78 -9.01
C PHE A 157 26.82 46.10 -9.78
N LYS A 158 26.13 47.14 -9.27
CA LYS A 158 26.22 48.49 -9.85
C LYS A 158 27.66 48.99 -9.70
N ARG A 159 28.23 49.42 -10.82
CA ARG A 159 29.63 49.88 -10.93
C ARG A 159 29.68 51.36 -11.33
N THR A 160 30.71 52.05 -10.88
CA THR A 160 31.07 53.41 -11.31
C THR A 160 31.63 53.38 -12.74
N ARG A 161 31.90 54.55 -13.32
CA ARG A 161 32.51 54.67 -14.66
C ARG A 161 33.84 53.93 -14.79
N SER A 162 34.60 53.82 -13.70
CA SER A 162 35.88 53.10 -13.61
C SER A 162 35.74 51.60 -13.27
N GLY A 163 34.50 51.08 -13.16
CA GLY A 163 34.24 49.66 -12.92
C GLY A 163 34.25 49.23 -11.44
N GLN A 164 34.50 50.15 -10.50
CA GLN A 164 34.46 49.88 -9.06
C GLN A 164 33.00 49.77 -8.57
N PRO A 165 32.68 48.94 -7.55
CA PRO A 165 31.33 48.91 -6.98
C PRO A 165 30.92 50.28 -6.45
N VAL A 166 29.67 50.68 -6.71
CA VAL A 166 29.14 51.95 -6.21
C VAL A 166 29.13 51.95 -4.68
N MET A 167 29.86 52.88 -4.08
CA MET A 167 30.10 52.93 -2.63
C MET A 167 28.82 52.98 -1.79
N LYS A 168 27.77 53.67 -2.27
CA LYS A 168 26.45 53.74 -1.61
C LYS A 168 25.93 52.34 -1.22
N TYR A 169 25.85 51.43 -2.19
CA TYR A 169 25.32 50.08 -1.96
C TYR A 169 26.30 49.16 -1.23
N ARG A 170 27.61 49.40 -1.38
CA ARG A 170 28.64 48.64 -0.65
C ARG A 170 28.62 48.95 0.84
N ILE A 171 28.53 50.22 1.21
CA ILE A 171 28.45 50.66 2.62
C ILE A 171 27.17 50.12 3.26
N GLU A 172 26.02 50.23 2.58
CA GLU A 172 24.75 49.68 3.05
C GLU A 172 24.84 48.17 3.36
N HIS A 173 25.48 47.40 2.48
CA HIS A 173 25.69 45.97 2.71
C HIS A 173 26.60 45.67 3.91
N LEU A 174 27.70 46.42 4.07
CA LEU A 174 28.60 46.27 5.22
C LEU A 174 27.87 46.57 6.54
N LEU A 175 27.09 47.65 6.58
CA LEU A 175 26.28 48.01 7.75
C LEU A 175 25.24 46.92 8.07
N GLN A 176 24.55 46.40 7.05
CA GLN A 176 23.57 45.32 7.24
C GLN A 176 24.23 44.03 7.76
N THR A 177 25.45 43.73 7.32
CA THR A 177 26.21 42.55 7.77
C THR A 177 26.62 42.68 9.23
N ILE A 178 27.10 43.86 9.65
CA ILE A 178 27.48 44.15 11.04
C ILE A 178 26.26 44.13 11.97
N GLN A 179 25.13 44.70 11.55
CA GLN A 179 23.89 44.67 12.33
C GLN A 179 23.31 43.25 12.45
N GLY A 180 23.48 42.42 11.41
CA GLY A 180 23.06 41.03 11.42
C GLY A 180 23.93 40.13 12.29
N SER A 181 25.23 40.44 12.45
CA SER A 181 26.14 39.68 13.33
C SER A 181 25.99 40.00 14.81
N ASN A 182 25.33 41.10 15.16
CA ASN A 182 25.09 41.53 16.54
C ASN A 182 23.74 41.06 17.10
N LYS A 183 23.04 40.16 16.40
CA LYS A 183 21.79 39.52 16.83
C LYS A 183 21.98 38.01 16.93
#